data_AF-A0A920PAI8-F1
#
_entry.id   AF-A0A920PAI8-F1
#
_cell.length_a   1.000
_cell.length_b   1.000
_cell.length_c   1.000
_cell.angle_alpha   90.00
_cell.angle_beta   90.00
_cell.angle_gamma   90.00
#
_symmetry.space_group_name_H-M   'P 1'
#
loop_
_entity.id
_entity.type
_entity.pdbx_description
1 polymer ?
#
loop_
_entity_poly.entity_id
_entity_poly.type
_entity_poly.pdbx_seq_one_letter_code
_entity_poly.pdbx_strand_id
1 'polypeptide(L)'
;MLRIQGAQKTQDLEDLEIPQRFIYVPEDFPDGDPFNVGQMYAFFSKTIQSGYNSLPTFDTAVDLHKFLDKNTLASTTGNEQNI
;
A
#
# COMPACT_ATOMS: atom_id res chain seq x y z
N MET A 1 -0.21 15.57 -3.66
CA MET A 1 0.89 14.61 -3.80
C MET A 1 1.18 13.99 -2.44
N LEU A 2 1.34 12.66 -2.36
CA LEU A 2 1.66 11.95 -1.12
C LEU A 2 3.08 12.36 -0.66
N ARG A 3 3.20 12.93 0.53
CA ARG A 3 4.50 13.23 1.16
C ARG A 3 4.87 12.07 2.07
N ILE A 4 6.03 11.45 1.82
CA ILE A 4 6.57 10.41 2.70
C ILE A 4 7.74 11.00 3.46
N GLN A 5 7.74 10.80 4.77
CA GLN A 5 8.84 11.22 5.65
C GLN A 5 9.35 10.03 6.44
N GLY A 6 10.64 10.06 6.76
CA GLY A 6 11.28 9.02 7.57
C GLY A 6 12.41 9.59 8.41
N ALA A 7 12.79 8.84 9.43
CA ALA A 7 13.96 9.11 10.26
C ALA A 7 14.77 7.82 10.38
N GLN A 8 16.09 7.93 10.39
CA GLN A 8 16.98 6.80 10.63
C GLN A 8 18.02 7.17 11.68
N LYS A 9 17.95 6.53 12.85
CA LYS A 9 18.81 6.78 14.02
C LYS A 9 18.70 8.21 14.59
N THR A 10 17.67 8.96 14.20
CA THR A 10 17.34 10.30 14.67
C THR A 10 15.85 10.39 14.99
N GLN A 11 15.41 11.51 15.57
CA GLN A 11 13.98 11.85 15.70
C GLN A 11 13.51 12.84 14.63
N ASP A 12 14.44 13.39 13.86
CA ASP A 12 14.15 14.38 12.83
C ASP A 12 13.63 13.68 11.57
N LEU A 13 12.43 14.09 11.14
CA LEU A 13 11.79 13.58 9.94
C LEU A 13 12.31 14.32 8.71
N GLU A 14 12.85 13.57 7.76
CA GLU A 14 13.27 14.09 6.47
C GLU A 14 12.34 13.58 5.36
N ASP A 15 12.22 14.37 4.30
CA ASP A 15 11.44 14.00 3.13
C ASP A 15 12.14 12.88 2.36
N LEU A 16 11.38 11.83 2.06
CA LEU A 16 11.84 10.72 1.25
C LEU A 16 11.40 10.94 -0.19
N GLU A 17 12.37 11.07 -1.10
CA GLU A 17 12.09 11.04 -2.53
C GLU A 17 11.47 9.69 -2.90
N ILE A 18 10.39 9.70 -3.68
CA ILE A 18 9.76 8.49 -4.19
C ILE A 18 10.46 8.11 -5.50
N PRO A 19 11.18 6.97 -5.56
CA PRO A 19 11.83 6.56 -6.80
C PRO A 19 10.84 6.39 -7.96
N GLN A 20 11.22 6.87 -9.15
CA GLN A 20 10.39 6.80 -10.37
C GLN A 20 9.88 5.39 -10.70
N ARG A 21 10.64 4.35 -10.31
CA ARG A 21 10.23 2.93 -10.47
C ARG A 21 8.94 2.55 -9.74
N PHE A 22 8.48 3.38 -8.79
CA PHE A 22 7.22 3.20 -8.07
C PHE A 22 6.08 4.05 -8.67
N ILE A 23 6.33 4.77 -9.77
CA ILE A 23 5.34 5.54 -10.52
C ILE A 23 5.05 4.80 -11.84
N TYR A 24 3.83 4.29 -11.95
CA TYR A 24 3.29 3.52 -13.07
C TYR A 24 2.40 4.36 -14.01
N VAL A 25 1.91 5.50 -13.56
CA VAL A 25 1.15 6.44 -14.38
C VAL A 25 2.07 7.37 -15.19
N PRO A 26 1.61 7.92 -16.33
CA PRO A 26 2.35 8.95 -17.07
C PRO A 26 2.68 10.19 -16.23
N GLU A 27 3.71 10.94 -16.62
CA GLU A 27 4.14 12.15 -15.90
C GLU A 27 3.07 13.26 -15.89
N ASP A 28 2.19 13.30 -16.89
CA ASP A 28 1.09 14.26 -17.01
C ASP A 28 -0.21 13.78 -16.33
N PHE A 29 -0.18 12.66 -15.62
CA PHE A 29 -1.35 12.12 -14.94
C PHE A 29 -1.75 13.00 -13.74
N PRO A 30 -3.06 13.22 -13.49
CA PRO A 30 -3.51 14.09 -12.41
C PRO A 30 -3.03 13.67 -11.02
N ASP A 31 -2.50 14.64 -10.27
CA ASP A 31 -2.16 14.50 -8.86
C ASP A 31 -3.39 14.29 -7.95
N GLY A 32 -3.15 13.79 -6.74
CA GLY A 32 -4.17 13.65 -5.68
C GLY A 32 -4.88 12.30 -5.73
N ASP A 33 -6.18 12.28 -5.42
CA ASP A 33 -6.97 11.05 -5.36
C ASP A 33 -6.92 10.21 -6.66
N PRO A 34 -6.97 10.81 -7.87
CA PRO A 34 -6.86 10.05 -9.11
C PRO A 34 -5.53 9.28 -9.22
N PHE A 35 -4.44 9.86 -8.71
CA PHE A 35 -3.10 9.27 -8.81
C PHE A 35 -3.05 7.86 -8.23
N ASN A 36 -3.59 7.66 -7.02
CA ASN A 36 -3.59 6.36 -6.34
C ASN A 36 -4.35 5.28 -7.14
N VAL A 37 -5.51 5.65 -7.68
CA VAL A 37 -6.35 4.74 -8.47
C VAL A 37 -5.72 4.45 -9.84
N GLY A 38 -5.13 5.47 -10.48
CA GLY A 38 -4.41 5.34 -11.74
C GLY A 38 -3.21 4.40 -11.62
N GLN A 39 -2.42 4.55 -10.55
CA GLN A 39 -1.29 3.68 -10.20
C GLN A 39 -1.74 2.22 -10.11
N MET A 40 -2.85 1.97 -9.41
CA MET A 40 -3.42 0.64 -9.25
C MET A 40 -3.83 0.03 -10.59
N TYR A 41 -4.59 0.75 -11.42
CA TYR A 41 -5.03 0.24 -12.72
C TYR A 41 -3.88 0.01 -13.71
N ALA A 42 -2.88 0.90 -13.74
CA ALA A 42 -1.69 0.72 -14.56
C ALA A 42 -0.92 -0.55 -14.15
N PHE A 43 -0.76 -0.77 -12.85
CA PHE A 43 -0.11 -1.97 -12.31
C PHE A 43 -0.91 -3.26 -12.59
N PHE A 44 -2.24 -3.20 -12.50
CA PHE A 44 -3.12 -4.32 -12.83
C PHE A 44 -3.00 -4.72 -14.30
N SER A 45 -3.07 -3.73 -15.21
CA SER A 45 -2.92 -3.94 -16.65
C SER A 45 -1.60 -4.63 -17.00
N LYS A 46 -0.49 -4.16 -16.42
CA LYS A 46 0.84 -4.76 -16.61
C LYS A 46 0.90 -6.21 -16.13
N THR A 47 0.34 -6.49 -14.95
CA THR A 47 0.31 -7.83 -14.38
C THR A 47 -0.47 -8.79 -15.28
N ILE A 48 -1.68 -8.41 -15.71
CA ILE A 48 -2.52 -9.21 -16.61
C ILE A 48 -1.81 -9.52 -17.92
N GLN A 49 -1.16 -8.52 -18.53
CA GLN A 49 -0.43 -8.69 -19.80
C GLN A 49 0.79 -9.62 -19.66
N SER A 50 1.52 -9.54 -18.54
CA SER A 50 2.73 -10.33 -18.32
C SER A 50 2.45 -11.76 -17.86
N GLY A 51 1.26 -12.03 -17.30
CA GLY A 51 0.94 -13.30 -16.65
C GLY A 51 1.69 -13.56 -15.33
N TYR A 52 2.58 -12.66 -14.92
CA TYR A 52 3.29 -12.72 -13.64
C TYR A 52 2.47 -12.03 -12.57
N ASN A 53 1.95 -12.80 -11.60
CA ASN A 53 1.10 -12.24 -10.56
C ASN A 53 1.94 -11.57 -9.45
N SER A 54 2.04 -10.24 -9.51
CA SER A 54 2.57 -9.39 -8.45
C SER A 54 1.48 -8.65 -7.66
N LEU A 55 0.21 -9.05 -7.80
CA LEU A 55 -0.94 -8.42 -7.16
C LEU A 55 -1.42 -9.22 -5.94
N PRO A 56 -2.03 -8.53 -4.96
CA PRO A 56 -2.84 -9.20 -3.94
C PRO A 56 -3.88 -10.12 -4.57
N THR A 57 -4.06 -11.30 -3.99
CA THR A 57 -5.10 -12.26 -4.40
C THR A 57 -6.32 -12.15 -3.50
N PHE A 58 -7.36 -12.93 -3.79
CA PHE A 58 -8.48 -13.10 -2.88
C PHE A 58 -8.03 -13.61 -1.50
N ASP A 59 -7.07 -14.54 -1.45
CA ASP A 59 -6.52 -15.04 -0.18
C ASP A 59 -5.85 -13.90 0.61
N THR A 60 -5.14 -12.98 -0.06
CA THR A 60 -4.59 -11.79 0.60
C THR A 60 -5.69 -10.92 1.24
N ALA A 61 -6.86 -10.79 0.59
CA ALA A 61 -7.99 -10.06 1.16
C ALA A 61 -8.61 -10.79 2.37
N VAL A 62 -8.69 -12.12 2.31
CA VAL A 62 -9.15 -12.95 3.44
C VAL A 62 -8.21 -12.79 4.65
N ASP A 63 -6.91 -12.81 4.43
CA ASP A 63 -5.92 -12.64 5.49
C ASP A 63 -5.99 -11.24 6.11
N LEU A 64 -6.20 -10.20 5.28
CA LEU A 64 -6.46 -8.85 5.77
C LEU A 64 -7.70 -8.80 6.67
N HIS A 65 -8.80 -9.43 6.27
CA HIS A 65 -10.01 -9.45 7.11
C HIS A 65 -9.80 -10.16 8.45
N LYS A 66 -9.17 -11.35 8.44
CA LYS A 66 -8.84 -12.05 9.69
C LYS A 66 -7.96 -11.21 10.61
N PHE A 67 -7.00 -10.49 10.05
CA PHE A 67 -6.13 -9.59 10.80
C PHE A 67 -6.94 -8.44 11.45
N LEU A 68 -7.84 -7.82 10.69
CA LEU A 68 -8.72 -6.75 11.21
C LEU A 68 -9.62 -7.27 12.34
N ASP A 69 -10.21 -8.45 12.19
CA ASP A 69 -11.04 -9.07 13.22
C ASP A 69 -10.25 -9.30 14.53
N LYS A 70 -9.01 -9.79 14.42
CA LYS A 70 -8.11 -9.96 15.58
C LYS A 70 -7.79 -8.61 16.24
N ASN A 71 -7.55 -7.55 15.46
CA ASN A 71 -7.31 -6.21 16.00
C ASN A 71 -8.54 -5.68 16.76
N THR A 72 -9.73 -5.83 16.19
CA THR A 72 -10.99 -5.48 16.86
C THR A 72 -11.18 -6.26 18.16
N LEU A 73 -10.88 -7.57 18.16
CA LEU A 73 -10.97 -8.40 19.35
C LEU A 73 -9.96 -7.99 20.43
N ALA A 74 -8.72 -7.68 20.04
CA ALA A 74 -7.70 -7.16 20.96
C ALA A 74 -8.16 -5.85 21.61
N SER A 75 -8.65 -4.91 20.82
CA SER A 75 -9.15 -3.62 21.31
C SER A 75 -10.34 -3.76 22.25
N THR A 76 -11.21 -4.73 22.01
CA THR A 76 -12.41 -4.95 22.82
C THR A 76 -12.10 -5.67 24.14
N THR A 77 -11.16 -6.62 24.11
CA THR A 77 -10.86 -7.48 25.26
C THR A 77 -9.67 -7.00 26.09
N GLY A 78 -8.82 -6.14 25.53
CA GLY A 78 -7.55 -5.76 26.13
C GLY A 78 -6.49 -6.87 26.11
N ASN A 79 -6.74 -7.98 25.41
CA ASN A 79 -5.84 -9.14 25.35
C ASN A 79 -5.15 -9.25 23.99
N GLU A 80 -3.88 -9.66 24.00
CA GLU A 80 -3.14 -9.99 22.78
C GLU A 80 -3.82 -11.11 22.00
N GLN A 81 -3.84 -10.99 20.67
CA GLN A 81 -4.36 -12.01 19.76
C GLN A 81 -3.20 -12.59 18.95
N ASN A 82 -3.07 -13.91 18.95
CA ASN A 82 -2.08 -14.59 18.11
C ASN A 82 -2.47 -14.42 16.63
N ILE A 83 -1.55 -13.92 15.81
CA ILE A 83 -1.75 -13.70 14.36
C ILE A 83 -1.36 -14.95 13.59
#